data_AF-A0A060SAQ5-F1
#
_entry.id   AF-A0A060SAQ5-F1
#
_cell.length_a   1.000
_cell.length_b   1.000
_cell.length_c   1.000
_cell.angle_alpha   90.00
_cell.angle_beta   90.00
_cell.angle_gamma   90.00
#
_symmetry.space_group_name_H-M   'P 1'
#
loop_
_entity.id
_entity.type
_entity.pdbx_description
1 polymer ?
#
loop_
_entity_poly.entity_id
_entity_poly.type
_entity_poly.pdbx_seq_one_letter_code
_entity_poly.pdbx_strand_id
1 'polypeptide(L)'
;MEALFFNVDSGFLEGIVRGYKAGLLTQNQYNNLTQCETIEDFRTQLSATDYGNFLANEPLPISTSTISDRATQVLVDQFNFLRSNAVEPLSKFLEYMTYAYMIDNVILIITGTLHGRNTNELLQRCHPLGVFDTMPALCVATNVEELYHTVLVETPLGAP
;
A
#
# COMPACT_ATOMS: atom_id res chain seq x y z
N MET A 1 -10.64 1.95 -32.00
CA MET A 1 -11.96 2.43 -31.56
C MET A 1 -12.00 2.61 -30.03
N GLU A 2 -11.29 1.78 -29.25
CA GLU A 2 -11.19 1.90 -27.78
C GLU A 2 -10.69 3.27 -27.28
N ALA A 3 -9.70 3.89 -27.93
CA ALA A 3 -9.21 5.22 -27.53
C ALA A 3 -10.25 6.35 -27.66
N LEU A 4 -11.34 6.16 -28.42
CA LEU A 4 -12.39 7.18 -28.57
C LEU A 4 -13.27 7.28 -27.32
N PHE A 5 -13.47 6.18 -26.59
CA PHE A 5 -14.33 6.14 -25.40
C PHE A 5 -13.54 6.06 -24.09
N PHE A 6 -12.25 5.71 -24.13
CA PHE A 6 -11.40 5.61 -22.94
C PHE A 6 -11.47 6.85 -22.04
N ASN A 7 -11.42 8.05 -22.64
CA ASN A 7 -11.40 9.30 -21.89
C ASN A 7 -12.73 9.64 -21.20
N VAL A 8 -13.83 8.97 -21.55
CA VAL A 8 -15.14 9.17 -20.91
C VAL A 8 -15.08 8.74 -19.45
N ASP A 9 -14.46 7.58 -19.19
CA ASP A 9 -14.43 6.98 -17.85
C ASP A 9 -13.05 7.06 -17.17
N SER A 10 -11.96 6.99 -17.95
CA SER A 10 -10.60 6.84 -17.42
C SER A 10 -9.68 8.04 -17.64
N GLY A 11 -10.10 9.05 -18.42
CA GLY A 11 -9.22 10.18 -18.79
C GLY A 11 -8.76 11.01 -17.59
N PHE A 12 -9.65 11.24 -16.62
CA PHE A 12 -9.31 11.94 -15.37
C PHE A 12 -8.24 11.19 -14.57
N LEU A 13 -8.43 9.88 -14.38
CA LEU A 13 -7.49 9.03 -13.65
C LEU A 13 -6.15 8.88 -14.37
N GLU A 14 -6.15 8.80 -15.70
CA GLU A 14 -4.92 8.80 -16.48
C GLU A 14 -4.11 10.08 -16.23
N GLY A 15 -4.76 11.24 -16.24
CA GLY A 15 -4.13 12.52 -15.95
C GLY A 15 -3.48 12.55 -14.55
N ILE A 16 -4.18 12.03 -13.54
CA ILE A 16 -3.67 11.92 -12.18
C ILE A 16 -2.46 10.98 -12.10
N VAL A 17 -2.55 9.78 -12.67
CA VAL A 17 -1.44 8.81 -12.67
C VAL A 17 -0.21 9.39 -13.37
N ARG A 18 -0.39 10.11 -14.48
CA ARG A 18 0.70 10.80 -15.17
C ARG A 18 1.27 11.94 -14.32
N GLY A 19 0.44 12.63 -13.53
CA GLY A 19 0.86 13.59 -12.52
C GLY A 19 1.74 12.94 -11.44
N TYR A 20 1.29 11.84 -10.84
CA TYR A 20 2.08 11.09 -9.85
C TYR A 20 3.41 10.60 -10.42
N LYS A 21 3.43 10.17 -11.68
CA LYS A 21 4.67 9.81 -12.38
C LYS A 21 5.64 10.98 -12.47
N ALA A 22 5.16 12.21 -12.68
CA ALA A 22 6.02 13.39 -12.78
C ALA A 22 6.70 13.73 -11.44
N GLY A 23 6.10 13.31 -10.31
CA GLY A 23 6.66 13.47 -8.97
C GLY A 23 7.70 12.42 -8.57
N LEU A 24 7.99 11.45 -9.43
CA LEU A 24 9.04 10.46 -9.15
C LEU A 24 10.41 11.15 -9.06
N LEU A 25 11.18 10.73 -8.06
CA LEU A 25 12.50 11.31 -7.80
C LEU A 25 13.43 11.11 -9.01
N THR A 26 14.00 12.23 -9.44
CA THR A 26 14.98 12.29 -10.52
C THR A 26 16.38 11.92 -10.01
N GLN A 27 17.29 11.62 -10.94
CA GLN A 27 18.68 11.33 -10.60
C GLN A 27 19.34 12.44 -9.77
N ASN A 28 19.06 13.71 -10.07
CA ASN A 28 19.59 14.84 -9.33
C ASN A 28 19.05 14.90 -7.89
N GLN A 29 17.77 14.60 -7.69
CA GLN A 29 17.18 14.53 -6.35
C GLN A 29 17.82 13.40 -5.54
N TYR A 30 18.03 12.21 -6.13
CA TYR A 30 18.77 11.14 -5.47
C TYR A 30 20.19 11.54 -5.09
N ASN A 31 20.93 12.23 -5.96
CA ASN A 31 22.28 12.72 -5.68
C ASN A 31 22.31 13.73 -4.51
N ASN A 32 21.24 14.51 -4.32
CA ASN A 32 21.14 15.42 -3.18
C ASN A 32 20.86 14.65 -1.88
N LEU A 33 20.00 13.62 -1.94
CA LEU A 33 19.67 12.79 -0.77
C LEU A 33 20.87 12.00 -0.24
N THR A 34 21.78 11.57 -1.12
CA THR A 34 23.00 10.85 -0.71
C THR A 34 24.04 11.74 -0.02
N GLN A 35 23.91 13.07 -0.14
CA GLN A 35 24.79 14.04 0.50
C GLN A 35 24.28 14.50 1.87
N CYS A 36 23.10 14.07 2.30
CA CYS A 36 22.58 14.38 3.63
C CYS A 36 23.41 13.70 4.73
N GLU A 37 23.78 14.45 5.77
CA GLU A 37 24.56 13.95 6.90
C GLU A 37 23.66 13.48 8.05
N THR A 38 22.46 14.05 8.15
CA THR A 38 21.47 13.74 9.19
C THR A 38 20.10 13.35 8.61
N ILE A 39 19.26 12.75 9.44
CA ILE A 39 17.88 12.40 9.05
C ILE A 39 17.03 13.67 8.91
N GLU A 40 17.35 14.71 9.67
CA GLU A 40 16.74 16.04 9.57
C GLU A 40 17.03 16.71 8.22
N ASP A 41 18.26 16.59 7.72
CA ASP A 41 18.62 17.05 6.37
C ASP A 41 17.85 16.27 5.31
N PHE A 42 17.79 14.93 5.47
CA PHE A 42 17.05 14.05 4.57
C PHE A 42 15.56 14.42 4.52
N ARG A 43 14.93 14.66 5.67
CA ARG A 43 13.53 15.13 5.78
C ARG A 43 13.33 16.47 5.07
N THR A 44 14.24 17.42 5.31
CA THR A 44 14.18 18.74 4.67
C THR A 44 14.30 18.62 3.15
N GLN A 45 15.21 17.79 2.67
CA GLN A 45 15.42 17.60 1.25
C GLN A 45 14.25 16.89 0.56
N LEU A 46 13.62 15.91 1.23
CA LEU A 46 12.38 15.29 0.74
C LEU A 46 11.21 16.28 0.71
N SER A 47 11.13 17.20 1.65
CA SER A 47 10.04 18.20 1.68
C SER A 47 10.05 19.18 0.50
N ALA A 48 11.20 19.32 -0.17
CA ALA A 48 11.35 20.07 -1.42
C ALA A 48 10.94 19.27 -2.68
N THR A 49 10.53 18.01 -2.52
CA THR A 49 10.01 17.15 -3.59
C THR A 49 8.50 17.00 -3.48
N ASP A 50 7.87 16.24 -4.38
CA ASP A 50 6.43 15.99 -4.36
C ASP A 50 5.94 15.20 -3.13
N TYR A 51 6.85 14.63 -2.33
CA TYR A 51 6.51 14.10 -1.01
C TYR A 51 6.03 15.17 -0.03
N GLY A 52 6.45 16.42 -0.23
CA GLY A 52 6.06 17.57 0.59
C GLY A 52 6.25 17.31 2.09
N ASN A 53 5.28 17.76 2.89
CA ASN A 53 5.36 17.74 4.33
C ASN A 53 4.80 16.46 4.98
N PHE A 54 4.94 15.29 4.34
CA PHE A 54 4.38 14.03 4.84
C PHE A 54 4.93 13.59 6.22
N LEU A 55 6.11 14.08 6.61
CA LEU A 55 6.73 13.83 7.92
C LEU A 55 6.49 14.96 8.95
N ALA A 56 5.64 15.94 8.65
CA ALA A 56 5.46 17.13 9.50
C ALA A 56 5.09 16.80 10.95
N ASN A 57 4.19 15.81 11.12
CA ASN A 57 3.59 15.45 12.40
C ASN A 57 4.40 14.41 13.20
N GLU A 58 5.52 13.92 12.66
CA GLU A 58 6.33 12.91 13.34
C GLU A 58 7.28 13.55 14.37
N PRO A 59 7.34 13.00 15.59
CA PRO A 59 8.25 13.48 16.62
C PRO A 59 9.71 13.21 16.24
N LEU A 60 10.60 14.12 16.65
CA LEU A 60 12.04 13.94 16.52
C LEU A 60 12.59 13.25 17.79
N PRO A 61 13.61 12.37 17.67
CA PRO A 61 14.26 11.91 16.44
C PRO A 61 13.41 10.90 15.67
N ILE A 62 13.32 11.07 14.35
CA ILE A 62 12.52 10.17 13.50
C ILE A 62 13.34 8.93 13.11
N SER A 63 12.69 7.76 13.18
CA SER A 63 13.31 6.49 12.79
C SER A 63 13.20 6.24 11.28
N THR A 64 14.13 5.46 10.72
CA THR A 64 14.08 5.05 9.31
C THR A 64 12.85 4.19 8.98
N SER A 65 12.38 3.38 9.92
CA SER A 65 11.13 2.61 9.76
C SER A 65 9.93 3.54 9.64
N THR A 66 9.83 4.56 10.49
CA THR A 66 8.75 5.55 10.42
C THR A 66 8.72 6.27 9.07
N ILE A 67 9.88 6.63 8.53
CA ILE A 67 9.97 7.25 7.19
C ILE A 67 9.45 6.29 6.12
N SER A 68 9.87 5.03 6.16
CA SER A 68 9.40 4.00 5.22
C SER A 68 7.88 3.83 5.31
N ASP A 69 7.34 3.68 6.53
CA ASP A 69 5.91 3.47 6.74
C ASP A 69 5.08 4.66 6.25
N ARG A 70 5.53 5.89 6.52
CA ARG A 70 4.86 7.11 6.06
C ARG A 70 4.96 7.29 4.54
N ALA A 71 6.09 6.97 3.92
CA ALA A 71 6.24 7.03 2.47
C ALA A 71 5.35 5.97 1.78
N THR A 72 5.28 4.76 2.34
CA THR A 72 4.35 3.72 1.88
C THR A 72 2.90 4.18 2.03
N GLN A 73 2.54 4.83 3.14
CA GLN A 73 1.18 5.33 3.34
C GLN A 73 0.78 6.37 2.28
N VAL A 74 1.70 7.26 1.87
CA VAL A 74 1.44 8.21 0.77
C VAL A 74 1.07 7.46 -0.53
N LEU A 75 1.82 6.40 -0.86
CA LEU A 75 1.53 5.58 -2.04
C LEU A 75 0.18 4.85 -1.91
N VAL A 76 -0.11 4.30 -0.74
CA VAL A 76 -1.37 3.60 -0.43
C VAL A 76 -2.55 4.55 -0.60
N ASP A 77 -2.46 5.77 -0.08
CA ASP A 77 -3.52 6.78 -0.17
C ASP A 77 -3.77 7.20 -1.61
N GLN A 78 -2.69 7.41 -2.39
CA GLN A 78 -2.77 7.71 -3.82
C GLN A 78 -3.43 6.55 -4.60
N PHE A 79 -3.06 5.31 -4.31
CA PHE A 79 -3.65 4.13 -4.94
C PHE A 79 -5.14 3.98 -4.59
N ASN A 80 -5.50 4.16 -3.31
CA ASN A 80 -6.89 4.10 -2.85
C ASN A 80 -7.76 5.20 -3.45
N PHE A 81 -7.18 6.39 -3.68
CA PHE A 81 -7.85 7.47 -4.40
C PHE A 81 -8.18 7.05 -5.84
N LEU A 82 -7.21 6.46 -6.56
CA LEU A 82 -7.45 5.94 -7.92
C LEU A 82 -8.53 4.85 -7.92
N ARG A 83 -8.44 3.89 -7.00
CA ARG A 83 -9.40 2.78 -6.89
C ARG A 83 -10.82 3.27 -6.60
N SER A 84 -10.97 4.24 -5.68
CA SER A 84 -12.28 4.79 -5.29
C SER A 84 -12.98 5.58 -6.40
N ASN A 85 -12.21 6.08 -7.38
CA ASN A 85 -12.73 6.86 -8.50
C ASN A 85 -12.76 6.07 -9.81
N ALA A 86 -12.29 4.82 -9.81
CA ALA A 86 -12.31 3.96 -10.97
C ALA A 86 -13.66 3.27 -11.12
N VAL A 87 -14.12 3.15 -12.37
CA VAL A 87 -15.28 2.35 -12.74
C VAL A 87 -14.83 1.11 -13.52
N GLU A 88 -15.73 0.15 -13.73
CA GLU A 88 -15.40 -1.02 -14.55
C GLU A 88 -15.04 -0.58 -15.98
N PRO A 89 -13.99 -1.18 -16.60
CA PRO A 89 -13.23 -2.35 -16.14
C PRO A 89 -11.99 -2.02 -15.27
N LEU A 90 -11.65 -0.73 -15.11
CA LEU A 90 -10.44 -0.31 -14.40
C LEU A 90 -10.49 -0.63 -12.91
N SER A 91 -11.64 -0.48 -12.25
CA SER A 91 -11.81 -0.84 -10.84
C SER A 91 -11.41 -2.29 -10.57
N LYS A 92 -11.90 -3.23 -11.40
CA LYS A 92 -11.57 -4.65 -11.32
C LYS A 92 -10.09 -4.92 -11.58
N PHE A 93 -9.48 -4.21 -12.52
CA PHE A 93 -8.04 -4.31 -12.76
C PHE A 93 -7.23 -3.88 -11.52
N LEU A 94 -7.58 -2.74 -10.91
CA LEU A 94 -6.93 -2.27 -9.69
C LEU A 94 -7.16 -3.20 -8.49
N GLU A 95 -8.33 -3.83 -8.41
CA GLU A 95 -8.62 -4.87 -7.41
C GLU A 95 -7.68 -6.07 -7.56
N TYR A 96 -7.50 -6.60 -8.78
CA TYR A 96 -6.54 -7.69 -9.03
C TYR A 96 -5.11 -7.34 -8.62
N MET A 97 -4.69 -6.07 -8.75
CA MET A 97 -3.36 -5.64 -8.28
C MET A 97 -3.21 -5.80 -6.76
N THR A 98 -4.29 -5.68 -5.99
CA THR A 98 -4.27 -5.83 -4.53
C THR A 98 -4.12 -7.28 -4.08
N TYR A 99 -4.48 -8.25 -4.92
CA TYR A 99 -4.48 -9.67 -4.55
C TYR A 99 -3.08 -10.20 -4.22
N ALA A 100 -2.04 -9.69 -4.86
CA ALA A 100 -0.66 -10.04 -4.51
C ALA A 100 -0.36 -9.70 -3.03
N TYR A 101 -0.75 -8.50 -2.59
CA TYR A 101 -0.57 -8.07 -1.20
C TYR A 101 -1.49 -8.84 -0.24
N MET A 102 -2.71 -9.21 -0.67
CA MET A 102 -3.61 -10.04 0.14
C MET A 102 -3.02 -11.43 0.37
N ILE A 103 -2.44 -12.05 -0.66
CA ILE A 103 -1.77 -13.35 -0.55
C ILE A 103 -0.60 -13.26 0.43
N ASP A 104 0.27 -12.27 0.28
CA ASP A 104 1.42 -12.07 1.18
C ASP A 104 0.97 -11.88 2.63
N ASN A 105 -0.08 -11.08 2.86
CA ASN A 105 -0.65 -10.88 4.18
C ASN A 105 -1.23 -12.17 4.78
N VAL A 106 -1.95 -12.97 3.98
CA VAL A 106 -2.50 -14.25 4.44
C VAL A 106 -1.37 -15.22 4.80
N ILE A 107 -0.32 -15.33 3.99
CA ILE A 107 0.83 -16.17 4.29
C ILE A 107 1.55 -15.70 5.55
N LEU A 108 1.71 -14.38 5.74
CA LEU A 108 2.27 -13.80 6.96
C LEU A 108 1.45 -14.18 8.20
N ILE A 109 0.12 -14.11 8.12
CA ILE A 109 -0.77 -14.46 9.23
C ILE A 109 -0.70 -15.96 9.52
N ILE A 110 -0.83 -16.83 8.52
CA ILE A 110 -0.78 -18.29 8.69
C ILE A 110 0.55 -18.71 9.32
N THR A 111 1.67 -18.22 8.78
CA THR A 111 3.00 -18.56 9.31
C THR A 111 3.22 -17.99 10.72
N GLY A 112 2.74 -16.78 11.00
CA GLY A 112 2.84 -16.18 12.32
C GLY A 112 2.03 -16.93 13.39
N THR A 113 0.80 -17.33 13.06
CA THR A 113 -0.07 -18.12 13.94
C THR A 113 0.51 -19.51 14.21
N LEU A 114 1.10 -20.16 13.21
CA LEU A 114 1.80 -21.44 13.38
C LEU A 114 2.97 -21.38 14.38
N HIS A 115 3.65 -20.24 14.48
CA HIS A 115 4.74 -20.03 15.43
C HIS A 115 4.26 -19.44 16.78
N GLY A 116 2.95 -19.35 17.01
CA GLY A 116 2.38 -18.84 18.26
C GLY A 116 2.56 -17.34 18.47
N ARG A 117 2.75 -16.55 17.40
CA ARG A 117 2.82 -15.08 17.52
C ARG A 117 1.44 -14.48 17.73
N ASN A 118 1.41 -13.33 18.40
CA ASN A 118 0.16 -12.61 18.61
C ASN A 118 -0.36 -12.06 17.27
N THR A 119 -1.60 -12.36 16.95
CA THR A 119 -2.23 -11.96 15.69
C THR A 119 -2.37 -10.45 15.54
N ASN A 120 -2.54 -9.70 16.64
CA ASN A 120 -2.56 -8.23 16.59
C ASN A 120 -1.21 -7.65 16.17
N GLU A 121 -0.10 -8.24 16.60
CA GLU A 121 1.24 -7.84 16.16
C GLU A 121 1.48 -8.18 14.69
N LEU A 122 0.91 -9.30 14.21
CA LEU A 122 0.98 -9.68 12.79
C LEU A 122 0.18 -8.71 11.92
N LEU A 123 -1.01 -8.28 12.37
CA LEU A 123 -1.84 -7.31 11.64
C LEU A 123 -1.13 -5.96 11.46
N GLN A 124 -0.38 -5.50 12.45
CA GLN A 124 0.43 -4.27 12.33
C GLN A 124 1.54 -4.38 11.29
N ARG A 125 1.91 -5.60 10.88
CA ARG A 125 2.94 -5.87 9.88
C ARG A 125 2.38 -6.18 8.50
N CYS A 126 1.06 -6.26 8.36
CA CYS A 126 0.41 -6.48 7.07
C CYS A 126 0.56 -5.25 6.18
N HIS A 127 0.71 -5.48 4.87
CA HIS A 127 0.75 -4.42 3.89
C HIS A 127 -0.66 -3.80 3.73
N PRO A 128 -0.82 -2.46 3.81
CA PRO A 128 -2.13 -1.81 3.82
C PRO A 128 -3.00 -2.08 2.57
N LEU A 129 -2.39 -2.26 1.39
CA LEU A 129 -3.12 -2.59 0.16
C LEU A 129 -3.77 -3.98 0.19
N GLY A 130 -3.28 -4.90 1.02
CA GLY A 130 -3.79 -6.27 1.13
C GLY A 130 -4.69 -6.48 2.34
N VAL A 131 -5.17 -5.41 2.97
CA VAL A 131 -6.10 -5.49 4.10
C VAL A 131 -7.53 -5.64 3.59
N PHE A 132 -8.30 -6.50 4.23
CA PHE A 132 -9.71 -6.76 3.93
C PHE A 132 -10.51 -6.88 5.23
N ASP A 133 -11.82 -6.63 5.16
CA ASP A 133 -12.69 -6.42 6.33
C ASP A 133 -12.74 -7.62 7.29
N THR A 134 -12.58 -8.83 6.76
CA THR A 134 -12.62 -10.08 7.52
C THR A 134 -11.25 -10.53 8.04
N MET A 135 -10.20 -9.71 7.91
CA MET A 135 -8.88 -9.99 8.51
C MET A 135 -8.92 -10.33 10.01
N PRO A 136 -9.71 -9.61 10.85
CA PRO A 136 -9.81 -9.95 12.27
C PRO A 136 -10.39 -11.34 12.53
N ALA A 137 -11.19 -11.90 11.62
CA ALA A 137 -11.73 -13.26 11.77
C ALA A 137 -10.60 -14.32 11.74
N LEU A 138 -9.51 -14.04 11.01
CA LEU A 138 -8.31 -14.89 11.01
C LEU A 138 -7.62 -14.94 12.37
N CYS A 139 -7.86 -13.96 13.25
CA CYS A 139 -7.29 -13.94 14.59
C CYS A 139 -7.94 -14.95 15.55
N VAL A 140 -9.10 -15.51 15.18
CA VAL A 140 -9.87 -16.45 16.00
C VAL A 140 -9.51 -17.90 15.68
N ALA A 141 -9.00 -18.16 14.48
CA ALA A 141 -8.71 -19.50 14.02
C ALA A 141 -7.52 -20.11 14.79
N THR A 142 -7.70 -21.34 15.25
CA THR A 142 -6.71 -22.04 16.10
C THR A 142 -5.88 -23.05 15.33
N ASN A 143 -6.30 -23.38 14.11
CA ASN A 143 -5.64 -24.33 13.23
C ASN A 143 -5.59 -23.79 11.78
N VAL A 144 -4.69 -24.36 10.98
CA VAL A 144 -4.45 -23.93 9.59
C VAL A 144 -5.64 -24.22 8.68
N GLU A 145 -6.43 -25.24 8.98
CA GLU A 145 -7.60 -25.63 8.18
C GLU A 145 -8.73 -24.60 8.31
N GLU A 146 -9.02 -24.13 9.52
CA GLU A 146 -9.93 -23.02 9.78
C GLU A 146 -9.48 -21.74 9.08
N LEU A 147 -8.19 -21.38 9.20
CA LEU A 147 -7.62 -20.22 8.52
C LEU A 147 -7.80 -20.32 7.00
N TYR A 148 -7.48 -21.47 6.42
CA TYR A 148 -7.58 -21.71 4.99
C TYR A 148 -9.03 -21.60 4.51
N HIS A 149 -9.97 -22.21 5.22
CA HIS A 149 -11.39 -22.15 4.88
C HIS A 149 -11.95 -20.72 5.01
N THR A 150 -11.58 -19.99 6.08
CA THR A 150 -11.99 -18.59 6.24
C THR A 150 -11.45 -17.73 5.10
N VAL A 151 -10.18 -17.88 4.71
CA VAL A 151 -9.62 -17.12 3.58
C VAL A 151 -10.34 -17.45 2.27
N LEU A 152 -10.58 -18.73 1.97
CA LEU A 152 -11.24 -19.12 0.72
C LEU A 152 -12.68 -18.61 0.61
N VAL A 153 -13.40 -18.52 1.72
CA VAL A 153 -14.80 -18.07 1.72
C VAL A 153 -14.91 -16.55 1.74
N GLU A 154 -14.07 -15.89 2.56
CA GLU A 154 -14.23 -14.48 2.89
C GLU A 154 -13.37 -13.54 2.03
N THR A 155 -12.51 -14.08 1.17
CA THR A 155 -11.65 -13.29 0.29
C THR A 155 -11.91 -13.62 -1.18
N PRO A 156 -11.72 -12.65 -2.09
CA PRO A 156 -11.85 -12.90 -3.52
C PRO A 156 -10.77 -13.85 -4.08
N LEU A 157 -9.84 -14.35 -3.25
CA LEU A 157 -8.82 -15.34 -3.61
C LEU A 157 -9.39 -16.75 -3.80
N GLY A 158 -10.54 -17.05 -3.20
CA GLY A 158 -11.20 -18.35 -3.34
C GLY A 158 -12.19 -18.44 -4.50
N ALA A 159 -12.52 -17.31 -5.13
CA ALA A 159 -13.40 -17.28 -6.28
C ALA A 159 -12.63 -17.69 -7.56
N PRO A 160 -13.20 -18.59 -8.40
CA PRO A 160 -12.58 -19.01 -9.67
C PRO A 160 -12.56 -17.92 -10.75
#